data_AF-A0A8X6VWB7-F1
#
_entry.id   AF-A0A8X6VWB7-F1
#
_cell.length_a   1.000
_cell.length_b   1.000
_cell.length_c   1.000
_cell.angle_alpha   90.00
_cell.angle_beta   90.00
_cell.angle_gamma   90.00
#
_symmetry.space_group_name_H-M   'P 1'
#
loop_
_entity.id
_entity.type
_entity.pdbx_description
1 polymer ?
#
loop_
_entity_poly.entity_id
_entity_poly.type
_entity_poly.pdbx_seq_one_letter_code
_entity_poly.pdbx_strand_id
1 'polypeptide(L)'
;MESEGALRIFSRSLPNYNVRYVQYLGDGDSKGFLRVQESNIYGDEFPVEKLECIGHVQKRMGARLRALKNNLKSTKLSDNKPISGRGRLTDAEIHLLQKYYGLAIRRNVGKSVADMSKSIWAIYFHKLSTDENPQHALCPMGEESWCGYNKSIVSGEKYTHKHSLPDAVLLKLKNCLEI
;
A
#
# COMPACT_ATOMS: atom_id res chain seq x y z
N MET A 1 -2.10 -27.52 -12.34
CA MET A 1 -2.45 -26.36 -11.49
C MET A 1 -1.39 -25.28 -11.66
N GLU A 2 -1.65 -24.03 -11.24
CA GLU A 2 -0.90 -22.80 -11.58
C GLU A 2 0.64 -22.92 -11.56
N SER A 3 1.23 -23.65 -10.60
CA SER A 3 2.68 -23.87 -10.51
C SER A 3 3.28 -24.60 -11.72
N GLU A 4 2.60 -25.63 -12.22
CA GLU A 4 2.99 -26.35 -13.44
C GLU A 4 2.82 -25.46 -14.69
N GLY A 5 1.84 -24.55 -14.66
CA GLY A 5 1.66 -23.55 -15.71
C GLY A 5 2.84 -22.58 -15.78
N ALA A 6 3.22 -22.00 -14.63
CA ALA A 6 4.38 -21.12 -14.51
C ALA A 6 5.68 -21.81 -14.97
N LEU A 7 5.94 -23.02 -14.45
CA LEU A 7 7.10 -23.82 -14.87
C LEU A 7 7.11 -24.03 -16.39
N ARG A 8 5.99 -24.46 -16.98
CA ARG A 8 5.87 -24.70 -18.41
C ARG A 8 6.14 -23.46 -19.26
N ILE A 9 5.73 -22.28 -18.80
CA ILE A 9 6.01 -21.00 -19.48
C ILE A 9 7.52 -20.74 -19.49
N PHE A 10 8.18 -20.86 -18.34
CA PHE A 10 9.63 -20.64 -18.23
C PHE A 10 10.43 -21.70 -19.00
N SER A 11 10.10 -22.99 -18.89
CA SER A 11 10.85 -24.06 -19.58
C SER A 11 10.81 -23.94 -21.11
N ARG A 12 9.79 -23.28 -21.67
CA ARG A 12 9.65 -23.09 -23.13
C ARG A 12 10.38 -21.86 -23.67
N SER A 13 10.68 -20.90 -22.82
CA SER A 13 11.23 -19.59 -23.21
C SER A 13 12.53 -19.71 -24.03
N LEU A 14 13.50 -20.50 -23.56
CA LEU A 14 14.77 -20.73 -24.26
C LEU A 14 14.61 -21.57 -25.53
N PRO A 15 14.10 -22.82 -25.49
CA PRO A 15 14.08 -23.67 -26.67
C PRO A 15 13.17 -23.15 -27.79
N ASN A 16 12.08 -22.47 -27.46
CA ASN A 16 11.11 -22.03 -28.47
C ASN A 16 11.34 -20.59 -28.94
N TYR A 17 11.90 -19.73 -28.08
CA TYR A 17 11.98 -18.30 -28.35
C TYR A 17 13.37 -17.71 -28.12
N ASN A 18 14.32 -18.49 -27.60
CA ASN A 18 15.67 -18.05 -27.24
C ASN A 18 15.68 -16.83 -26.28
N VAL A 19 14.75 -16.81 -25.32
CA VAL A 19 14.65 -15.74 -24.29
C VAL A 19 14.73 -16.31 -22.88
N ARG A 20 15.16 -15.46 -21.94
CA ARG A 20 15.13 -15.76 -20.50
C ARG A 20 14.24 -14.74 -19.78
N TYR A 21 13.40 -15.23 -18.87
CA TYR A 21 12.64 -14.37 -17.97
C TYR A 21 13.46 -14.11 -16.71
N VAL A 22 13.88 -12.87 -16.51
CA VAL A 22 14.72 -12.47 -15.36
C VAL A 22 13.90 -12.12 -14.12
N GLN A 23 12.61 -11.83 -14.30
CA GLN A 23 11.71 -11.38 -13.24
C GLN A 23 10.40 -12.14 -13.27
N TYR A 24 9.91 -12.50 -12.08
CA TYR A 24 8.63 -13.14 -11.83
C TYR A 24 7.76 -12.20 -11.00
N LEU A 25 6.70 -11.64 -11.60
CA LEU A 25 5.72 -10.86 -10.86
C LEU A 25 4.70 -11.80 -10.20
N GLY A 26 4.76 -11.86 -8.87
CA GLY A 26 3.91 -12.73 -8.07
C GLY A 26 3.09 -11.97 -7.03
N ASP A 27 2.03 -12.64 -6.59
CA ASP A 27 1.34 -12.31 -5.36
C ASP A 27 2.03 -13.04 -4.20
N GLY A 28 2.30 -12.36 -3.08
CA GLY A 28 2.52 -12.97 -1.75
C GLY A 28 3.29 -14.29 -1.75
N ASP A 29 2.88 -15.28 -0.94
CA ASP A 29 3.47 -16.61 -1.04
C ASP A 29 3.07 -17.28 -2.36
N SER A 30 4.05 -17.55 -3.24
CA SER A 30 3.82 -18.05 -4.59
C SER A 30 4.51 -19.39 -4.81
N LYS A 31 3.75 -20.49 -4.66
CA LYS A 31 4.20 -21.84 -5.02
C LYS A 31 4.68 -21.94 -6.47
N GLY A 32 4.16 -21.09 -7.36
CA GLY A 32 4.63 -21.00 -8.75
C GLY A 32 6.05 -20.46 -8.85
N PHE A 33 6.37 -19.39 -8.12
CA PHE A 33 7.74 -18.88 -8.06
C PHE A 33 8.70 -19.90 -7.47
N LEU A 34 8.34 -20.53 -6.35
CA LEU A 34 9.17 -21.58 -5.72
C LEU A 34 9.48 -22.71 -6.71
N ARG A 35 8.46 -23.18 -7.45
CA ARG A 35 8.64 -24.21 -8.47
C ARG A 35 9.59 -23.79 -9.59
N VAL A 36 9.48 -22.55 -10.07
CA VAL A 36 10.38 -21.99 -11.09
C VAL A 36 11.81 -21.87 -10.56
N GLN A 37 11.97 -21.38 -9.32
CA GLN A 37 13.27 -21.23 -8.67
C GLN A 37 13.95 -22.58 -8.45
N GLU A 38 13.25 -23.56 -7.89
CA GLU A 38 13.75 -24.93 -7.65
C GLU A 38 14.13 -25.65 -8.95
N SER A 39 13.42 -25.37 -10.04
CA SER A 39 13.71 -25.99 -11.34
C SER A 39 14.98 -25.46 -12.02
N ASN A 40 15.51 -24.33 -11.55
CA ASN A 40 16.75 -23.71 -12.01
C ASN A 40 16.94 -23.70 -13.54
N ILE A 41 15.89 -23.35 -14.29
CA ILE A 41 15.80 -23.55 -15.75
C ILE A 41 16.91 -22.82 -16.52
N TYR A 42 17.39 -21.70 -15.99
CA TYR A 42 18.43 -20.88 -16.62
C TYR A 42 19.82 -21.06 -16.00
N GLY A 43 19.95 -21.93 -15.00
CA GLY A 43 21.17 -22.12 -14.22
C GLY A 43 21.46 -20.99 -13.22
N ASP A 44 22.46 -21.22 -12.38
CA ASP A 44 22.82 -20.33 -11.26
C ASP A 44 23.32 -18.95 -11.70
N GLU A 45 23.76 -18.81 -12.96
CA GLU A 45 24.19 -17.55 -13.55
C GLU A 45 23.01 -16.59 -13.81
N PHE A 46 21.79 -17.12 -13.98
CA PHE A 46 20.60 -16.34 -14.33
C PHE A 46 19.44 -16.62 -13.36
N PRO A 47 19.58 -16.26 -12.06
CA PRO A 47 18.52 -16.44 -11.09
C PRO A 47 17.32 -15.56 -11.43
N VAL A 48 16.11 -16.09 -11.23
CA VAL A 48 14.86 -15.35 -11.44
C VAL A 48 14.55 -14.51 -10.20
N GLU A 49 14.47 -13.20 -10.35
CA GLU A 49 14.08 -12.29 -9.28
C GLU A 49 12.56 -12.30 -9.07
N LYS A 50 12.10 -12.39 -7.83
CA LYS A 50 10.69 -12.26 -7.50
C LYS A 50 10.31 -10.81 -7.25
N LEU A 51 9.30 -10.33 -7.98
CA LEU A 51 8.66 -9.04 -7.74
C LEU A 51 7.32 -9.23 -7.03
N GLU A 52 6.99 -8.30 -6.13
CA GLU A 52 5.71 -8.30 -5.43
C GLU A 52 4.68 -7.40 -6.12
N CYS A 53 3.47 -7.91 -6.31
CA CYS A 53 2.37 -7.14 -6.88
C CYS A 53 1.87 -6.06 -5.90
N ILE A 54 2.07 -4.79 -6.26
CA ILE A 54 1.55 -3.63 -5.49
C ILE A 54 0.03 -3.72 -5.33
N GLY A 55 -0.68 -4.22 -6.36
CA GLY A 55 -2.13 -4.43 -6.30
C GLY A 55 -2.52 -5.44 -5.23
N HIS A 56 -1.74 -6.51 -5.06
CA HIS A 56 -1.95 -7.50 -4.01
C HIS A 56 -1.68 -6.91 -2.62
N VAL A 57 -0.58 -6.17 -2.46
CA VAL A 57 -0.25 -5.46 -1.21
C VAL A 57 -1.36 -4.48 -0.81
N GLN A 58 -1.90 -3.72 -1.76
CA GLN A 58 -3.03 -2.82 -1.57
C GLN A 58 -4.32 -3.56 -1.14
N LYS A 59 -4.59 -4.72 -1.72
CA LYS A 59 -5.75 -5.57 -1.33
C LYS A 59 -5.58 -6.09 0.09
N ARG A 60 -4.39 -6.58 0.44
CA ARG A 60 -4.06 -7.08 1.79
C ARG A 60 -4.30 -6.03 2.86
N MET A 61 -3.84 -4.80 2.63
CA MET A 61 -4.05 -3.67 3.55
C MET A 61 -5.55 -3.44 3.83
N GLY A 62 -6.40 -3.42 2.79
CA GLY A 62 -7.83 -3.25 3.01
C GLY A 62 -8.53 -4.46 3.62
N ALA A 63 -8.04 -5.67 3.37
CA ALA A 63 -8.53 -6.85 4.08
C ALA A 63 -8.26 -6.73 5.59
N ARG A 64 -7.06 -6.28 5.99
CA ARG A 64 -6.71 -5.99 7.39
C ARG A 64 -7.64 -4.94 7.99
N LEU A 65 -7.92 -3.84 7.28
CA LEU A 65 -8.84 -2.81 7.74
C LEU A 65 -10.29 -3.32 7.90
N ARG A 66 -10.79 -4.13 6.96
CA ARG A 66 -12.14 -4.72 7.07
C ARG A 66 -12.23 -5.70 8.24
N ALA A 67 -11.19 -6.53 8.43
CA ALA A 67 -11.10 -7.42 9.58
C ALA A 67 -11.09 -6.63 10.89
N LEU A 68 -10.27 -5.58 11.00
CA LEU A 68 -10.23 -4.69 12.16
C LEU A 68 -11.61 -4.06 12.45
N LYS A 69 -12.28 -3.53 11.42
CA LYS A 69 -13.62 -2.94 11.52
C LYS A 69 -14.62 -3.95 12.07
N ASN A 70 -14.58 -5.19 11.59
CA ASN A 70 -15.48 -6.25 12.01
C ASN A 70 -15.20 -6.74 13.44
N ASN A 71 -13.93 -6.94 13.77
CA ASN A 71 -13.50 -7.38 15.11
C ASN A 71 -13.87 -6.37 16.20
N LEU A 72 -13.86 -5.08 15.89
CA LEU A 72 -14.17 -4.00 16.83
C LEU A 72 -15.61 -3.46 16.70
N LYS A 73 -16.48 -4.12 15.93
CA LYS A 73 -17.84 -3.64 15.65
C LYS A 73 -18.68 -3.39 16.91
N SER A 74 -18.52 -4.25 17.93
CA SER A 74 -19.25 -4.18 19.20
C SER A 74 -18.46 -3.50 20.32
N THR A 75 -17.23 -3.06 20.05
CA THR A 75 -16.35 -2.44 21.03
C THR A 75 -16.44 -0.92 20.93
N LYS A 76 -16.57 -0.24 22.08
CA LYS A 76 -16.43 1.20 22.16
C LYS A 76 -14.95 1.57 22.23
N LEU A 77 -14.56 2.58 21.45
CA LEU A 77 -13.21 3.14 21.51
C LEU A 77 -13.08 4.11 22.70
N SER A 78 -11.92 4.73 22.87
CA SER A 78 -11.63 5.65 23.98
C SER A 78 -12.59 6.85 24.05
N ASP A 79 -13.27 7.17 22.95
CA ASP A 79 -14.28 8.22 22.87
C ASP A 79 -15.73 7.70 23.03
N ASN A 80 -15.90 6.49 23.56
CA ASN A 80 -17.18 5.82 23.81
C ASN A 80 -18.05 5.62 22.56
N LYS A 81 -17.45 5.65 21.36
CA LYS A 81 -18.13 5.48 20.07
C LYS A 81 -17.59 4.24 19.34
N PRO A 82 -18.39 3.62 18.45
CA PRO A 82 -17.95 2.46 17.66
C PRO A 82 -16.85 2.82 16.66
N ILE A 83 -16.11 1.84 16.14
CA ILE A 83 -15.06 2.07 15.12
C ILE A 83 -15.62 2.56 13.77
N SER A 84 -16.84 2.19 13.44
CA SER A 84 -17.51 2.52 12.18
C SER A 84 -18.66 3.51 12.38
N GLY A 85 -19.20 4.04 11.29
CA GLY A 85 -20.27 5.05 11.30
C GLY A 85 -19.86 6.35 10.60
N ARG A 86 -20.77 7.34 10.61
CA ARG A 86 -20.53 8.65 9.97
C ARG A 86 -19.29 9.31 10.58
N GLY A 87 -18.38 9.76 9.72
CA GLY A 87 -17.11 10.38 10.13
C GLY A 87 -16.09 9.40 10.72
N ARG A 88 -16.22 8.09 10.46
CA ARG A 88 -15.33 7.04 10.97
C ARG A 88 -14.91 6.06 9.87
N LEU A 89 -14.40 4.89 10.27
CA LEU A 89 -13.95 3.84 9.37
C LEU A 89 -15.13 3.17 8.64
N THR A 90 -15.58 3.80 7.56
CA THR A 90 -16.59 3.27 6.62
C THR A 90 -15.92 2.46 5.51
N ASP A 91 -16.70 1.70 4.73
CA ASP A 91 -16.14 0.99 3.57
C ASP A 91 -15.57 1.95 2.53
N ALA A 92 -16.23 3.09 2.29
CA ALA A 92 -15.70 4.15 1.42
C ALA A 92 -14.35 4.68 1.93
N GLU A 93 -14.22 4.90 3.24
CA GLU A 93 -12.97 5.33 3.85
C GLU A 93 -11.88 4.25 3.73
N ILE A 94 -12.21 2.97 3.91
CA ILE A 94 -11.27 1.86 3.68
C ILE A 94 -10.80 1.85 2.23
N HIS A 95 -11.70 1.98 1.25
CA HIS A 95 -11.33 2.04 -0.16
C HIS A 95 -10.39 3.21 -0.46
N LEU A 96 -10.62 4.37 0.16
CA LEU A 96 -9.77 5.54 0.01
C LEU A 96 -8.37 5.32 0.62
N LEU A 97 -8.29 4.77 1.83
CA LEU A 97 -7.03 4.42 2.48
C LEU A 97 -6.24 3.37 1.65
N GLN A 98 -6.91 2.36 1.10
CA GLN A 98 -6.29 1.40 0.19
C GLN A 98 -5.69 2.09 -1.04
N LYS A 99 -6.46 3.00 -1.67
CA LYS A 99 -5.98 3.75 -2.85
C LYS A 99 -4.73 4.55 -2.51
N TYR A 100 -4.72 5.27 -1.39
CA TYR A 100 -3.57 6.06 -0.95
C TYR A 100 -2.36 5.19 -0.62
N TYR A 101 -2.57 4.04 0.03
CA TYR A 101 -1.51 3.09 0.34
C TYR A 101 -0.80 2.60 -0.93
N GLY A 102 -1.58 2.19 -1.93
CA GLY A 102 -1.02 1.79 -3.23
C GLY A 102 -0.35 2.94 -3.98
N LEU A 103 -0.84 4.18 -3.87
CA LEU A 103 -0.20 5.35 -4.48
C LEU A 103 1.14 5.68 -3.79
N ALA A 104 1.20 5.58 -2.47
CA ALA A 104 2.42 5.80 -1.70
C ALA A 104 3.51 4.82 -2.14
N ILE A 105 3.20 3.53 -2.31
CA ILE A 105 4.16 2.53 -2.80
C ILE A 105 4.60 2.85 -4.23
N ARG A 106 3.65 3.09 -5.17
CA ARG A 106 3.96 3.36 -6.58
C ARG A 106 4.89 4.58 -6.77
N ARG A 107 4.70 5.65 -5.99
CA ARG A 107 5.52 6.87 -6.06
C ARG A 107 6.93 6.71 -5.48
N ASN A 108 7.19 5.59 -4.80
CA ASN A 108 8.46 5.29 -4.14
C ASN A 108 9.13 4.02 -4.68
N VAL A 109 8.68 3.48 -5.83
CA VAL A 109 9.42 2.42 -6.54
C VAL A 109 10.81 2.95 -6.90
N GLY A 110 11.85 2.16 -6.61
CA GLY A 110 13.25 2.55 -6.82
C GLY A 110 13.81 3.54 -5.80
N LYS A 111 13.04 3.94 -4.79
CA LYS A 111 13.51 4.77 -3.66
C LYS A 111 13.80 3.93 -2.43
N SER A 112 14.26 4.58 -1.36
CA SER A 112 14.54 3.89 -0.10
C SER A 112 13.25 3.40 0.58
N VAL A 113 13.37 2.33 1.38
CA VAL A 113 12.27 1.84 2.23
C VAL A 113 11.83 2.93 3.22
N ALA A 114 12.75 3.78 3.67
CA ALA A 114 12.46 4.92 4.53
C ALA A 114 11.54 5.94 3.84
N ASP A 115 11.79 6.28 2.57
CA ASP A 115 10.94 7.21 1.81
C ASP A 115 9.54 6.65 1.56
N MET A 116 9.47 5.34 1.27
CA MET A 116 8.20 4.63 1.12
C MET A 116 7.41 4.63 2.44
N SER A 117 8.07 4.29 3.54
CA SER A 117 7.48 4.30 4.88
C SER A 117 6.97 5.70 5.26
N LYS A 118 7.78 6.74 5.01
CA LYS A 118 7.40 8.15 5.22
C LYS A 118 6.13 8.51 4.43
N SER A 119 6.07 8.11 3.16
CA SER A 119 4.91 8.38 2.30
C SER A 119 3.65 7.62 2.73
N ILE A 120 3.80 6.44 3.32
CA ILE A 120 2.68 5.67 3.88
C ILE A 120 2.20 6.28 5.19
N TRP A 121 3.12 6.68 6.08
CA TRP A 121 2.77 7.37 7.32
C TRP A 121 2.10 8.72 7.07
N ALA A 122 2.42 9.40 5.97
CA ALA A 122 1.70 10.60 5.57
C ALA A 122 0.18 10.39 5.43
N ILE A 123 -0.28 9.17 5.10
CA ILE A 123 -1.72 8.83 5.06
C ILE A 123 -2.36 8.98 6.44
N TYR A 124 -1.67 8.55 7.50
CA TYR A 124 -2.12 8.68 8.89
C TYR A 124 -2.30 10.15 9.25
N PHE A 125 -1.26 10.95 9.01
CA PHE A 125 -1.26 12.37 9.35
C PHE A 125 -2.26 13.17 8.51
N HIS A 126 -2.43 12.84 7.23
CA HIS A 126 -3.49 13.42 6.40
C HIS A 126 -4.89 13.20 6.97
N LYS A 127 -5.13 12.05 7.59
CA LYS A 127 -6.43 11.73 8.19
C LYS A 127 -6.59 12.29 9.60
N LEU A 128 -5.50 12.68 10.25
CA LEU A 128 -5.51 13.43 11.51
C LEU A 128 -5.68 14.94 11.29
N SER A 129 -5.18 15.45 10.18
CA SER A 129 -5.05 16.87 9.87
C SER A 129 -6.38 17.62 9.81
N THR A 130 -6.43 18.81 10.41
CA THR A 130 -7.53 19.78 10.30
C THR A 130 -7.00 21.15 9.87
N ASP A 131 -7.91 22.11 9.63
CA ASP A 131 -7.52 23.49 9.31
C ASP A 131 -6.79 24.16 10.49
N GLU A 132 -7.19 23.86 11.72
CA GLU A 132 -6.59 24.38 12.96
C GLU A 132 -5.27 23.68 13.31
N ASN A 133 -5.11 22.42 12.91
CA ASN A 133 -3.92 21.62 13.19
C ASN A 133 -3.49 20.83 11.93
N PRO A 134 -2.83 21.50 10.97
CA PRO A 134 -2.37 20.86 9.74
C PRO A 134 -1.16 19.95 9.98
N GLN A 135 -1.23 18.70 9.49
CA GLN A 135 -0.24 17.64 9.73
C GLN A 135 0.29 17.09 8.40
N HIS A 136 1.11 17.87 7.69
CA HIS A 136 1.62 17.55 6.34
C HIS A 136 3.15 17.46 6.24
N ALA A 137 3.86 17.42 7.38
CA ALA A 137 5.32 17.44 7.42
C ALA A 137 6.00 16.22 6.75
N LEU A 138 5.30 15.09 6.63
CA LEU A 138 5.82 13.91 5.95
C LEU A 138 5.66 13.96 4.42
N CYS A 139 4.93 14.94 3.91
CA CYS A 139 4.69 15.10 2.49
C CYS A 139 5.83 15.89 1.83
N PRO A 140 6.11 15.66 0.53
CA PRO A 140 7.05 16.51 -0.18
C PRO A 140 6.56 17.96 -0.19
N MET A 141 7.49 18.91 -0.20
CA MET A 141 7.21 20.33 -0.44
C MET A 141 7.37 20.65 -1.93
N GLY A 142 6.83 21.79 -2.37
CA GLY A 142 6.97 22.28 -3.74
C GLY A 142 5.71 22.12 -4.59
N GLU A 143 5.72 22.76 -5.75
CA GLU A 143 4.60 22.78 -6.72
C GLU A 143 4.24 21.38 -7.24
N GLU A 144 5.24 20.49 -7.31
CA GLU A 144 5.09 19.10 -7.73
C GLU A 144 4.67 18.16 -6.58
N SER A 145 4.42 18.70 -5.37
CA SER A 145 3.99 17.90 -4.23
C SER A 145 2.65 17.22 -4.50
N TRP A 146 2.53 15.92 -4.27
CA TRP A 146 1.21 15.29 -4.35
C TRP A 146 0.25 15.70 -3.21
N CYS A 147 0.73 16.44 -2.21
CA CYS A 147 -0.08 16.96 -1.11
C CYS A 147 -0.64 18.35 -1.45
N GLY A 148 -1.96 18.47 -1.50
CA GLY A 148 -2.64 19.72 -1.83
C GLY A 148 -2.35 20.86 -0.84
N TYR A 149 -2.16 20.55 0.46
CA TYR A 149 -1.79 21.55 1.46
C TYR A 149 -0.37 22.09 1.24
N ASN A 150 0.61 21.22 1.01
CA ASN A 150 1.99 21.67 0.74
C ASN A 150 2.11 22.41 -0.60
N LYS A 151 1.29 22.05 -1.61
CA LYS A 151 1.16 22.85 -2.84
C LYS A 151 0.62 24.25 -2.54
N SER A 152 -0.44 24.34 -1.74
CA SER A 152 -1.12 25.60 -1.45
C SER A 152 -0.23 26.59 -0.67
N ILE A 153 0.69 26.08 0.17
CA ILE A 153 1.72 26.91 0.81
C ILE A 153 2.59 27.63 -0.23
N VAL A 154 2.95 26.95 -1.32
CA VAL A 154 3.84 27.52 -2.34
C VAL A 154 3.07 28.40 -3.31
N SER A 155 1.88 27.97 -3.76
CA SER A 155 1.06 28.75 -4.69
C SER A 155 0.34 29.93 -4.05
N GLY A 156 0.25 29.97 -2.71
CA GLY A 156 -0.54 30.96 -1.97
C GLY A 156 -2.05 30.72 -2.06
N GLU A 157 -2.49 29.60 -2.64
CA GLU A 157 -3.91 29.27 -2.75
C GLU A 157 -4.51 28.88 -1.39
N LYS A 158 -5.82 29.12 -1.23
CA LYS A 158 -6.54 28.67 -0.04
C LYS A 158 -6.79 27.16 -0.10
N TYR A 159 -6.34 26.44 0.93
CA TYR A 159 -6.64 25.02 1.13
C TYR A 159 -7.59 24.82 2.33
N THR A 160 -8.52 23.89 2.21
CA THR A 160 -9.41 23.47 3.31
C THR A 160 -9.41 21.96 3.46
N HIS A 161 -9.31 21.49 4.70
CA HIS A 161 -9.34 20.07 5.03
C HIS A 161 -10.76 19.54 4.88
N LYS A 162 -10.93 18.54 4.00
CA LYS A 162 -12.26 18.00 3.70
C LYS A 162 -12.77 17.08 4.81
N HIS A 163 -11.96 16.10 5.23
CA HIS A 163 -12.37 15.05 6.15
C HIS A 163 -11.19 14.55 6.99
N SER A 164 -11.36 14.60 8.31
CA SER A 164 -10.48 13.95 9.30
C SER A 164 -11.20 12.77 9.97
N LEU A 165 -10.41 11.87 10.56
CA LEU A 165 -10.88 10.77 11.39
C LEU A 165 -10.54 11.05 12.85
N PRO A 166 -11.41 10.65 13.81
CA PRO A 166 -11.10 10.79 15.23
C PRO A 166 -9.83 10.04 15.63
N ASP A 167 -9.05 10.59 16.56
CA ASP A 167 -7.86 9.96 17.12
C ASP A 167 -8.11 8.51 17.58
N ALA A 168 -9.24 8.30 18.24
CA ALA A 168 -9.65 6.98 18.73
C ALA A 168 -9.69 5.93 17.61
N VAL A 169 -10.13 6.32 16.40
CA VAL A 169 -10.15 5.46 15.21
C VAL A 169 -8.73 5.30 14.66
N LEU A 170 -8.02 6.41 14.45
CA LEU A 170 -6.68 6.41 13.86
C LEU A 170 -5.69 5.56 14.66
N LEU A 171 -5.72 5.63 15.99
CA LEU A 171 -4.89 4.80 16.86
C LEU A 171 -5.05 3.30 16.59
N LYS A 172 -6.24 2.84 16.20
CA LYS A 172 -6.47 1.43 15.81
C LYS A 172 -5.94 1.10 14.42
N LEU A 173 -5.77 2.10 13.55
CA LEU A 173 -5.28 1.91 12.19
C LEU A 173 -3.75 1.79 12.08
N LYS A 174 -2.98 2.20 13.09
CA LYS A 174 -1.50 2.24 13.05
C LYS A 174 -0.90 0.94 12.53
N ASN A 175 -1.28 -0.18 13.12
CA ASN A 175 -0.75 -1.50 12.75
C ASN A 175 -1.08 -1.87 11.29
N CYS A 176 -2.15 -1.33 10.71
CA CYS A 176 -2.53 -1.61 9.32
C CYS A 176 -1.71 -0.81 8.28
N LEU A 177 -0.99 0.22 8.71
CA LEU A 177 -0.15 1.08 7.87
C LEU A 177 1.33 0.68 7.89
N GLU A 178 1.73 -0.20 8.79
CA GLU A 178 3.09 -0.76 8.81
C GLU A 178 3.26 -1.77 7.65
N ILE A 179 4.35 -1.60 6.89
CA ILE A 179 4.87 -2.59 5.91
C ILE A 179 5.75 -3.58 6.66
#